data_AF-A0A969VT69-F1
#
_entry.id   AF-A0A969VT69-F1
#
_cell.length_a   1.000
_cell.length_b   1.000
_cell.length_c   1.000
_cell.angle_alpha   90.00
_cell.angle_beta   90.00
_cell.angle_gamma   90.00
#
_symmetry.space_group_name_H-M   'P 1'
#
loop_
_entity.id
_entity.type
_entity.pdbx_description
1 polymer ?
#
loop_
_entity_poly.entity_id
_entity_poly.type
_entity_poly.pdbx_seq_one_letter_code
_entity_poly.pdbx_strand_id
1 'polypeptide(L)'
;MKNNKIYNSRKRSNFIGLSLSMVAMTLGMVVLTWILFVLVSKGISAFNFNFFFNSTPAAGSAGGGLANAIVGSLMIVISCTLISTPIGILAGIYLSEYGD
;
A
#
# COMPACT_ATOMS: atom_id res chain seq x y z
N MET A 1 47.65 16.51 -0.62
CA MET A 1 47.40 15.39 0.30
C MET A 1 45.89 15.24 0.49
N LYS A 2 45.28 14.17 -0.05
CA LYS A 2 43.83 13.94 0.01
C LYS A 2 43.42 13.85 1.48
N ASN A 3 42.54 14.74 1.94
CA ASN A 3 42.20 14.87 3.36
C ASN A 3 41.33 13.68 3.81
N ASN A 4 41.99 12.54 4.08
CA ASN A 4 41.39 11.24 4.36
C ASN A 4 40.42 11.24 5.56
N LYS A 5 40.55 12.22 6.47
CA LYS A 5 39.68 12.37 7.64
C LYS A 5 38.24 12.74 7.26
N ILE A 6 38.05 13.65 6.30
CA ILE A 6 36.71 14.09 5.85
C ILE A 6 36.04 12.98 5.02
N TYR A 7 36.83 12.29 4.17
CA TYR A 7 36.35 11.17 3.38
C TYR A 7 35.88 9.99 4.27
N ASN A 8 36.66 9.63 5.29
CA ASN A 8 36.29 8.55 6.21
C ASN A 8 35.06 8.90 7.07
N SER A 9 34.89 10.16 7.46
CA SER A 9 33.69 10.61 8.17
C SER A 9 32.42 10.48 7.32
N ARG A 10 32.48 10.88 6.04
CA ARG A 10 31.36 10.75 5.09
C ARG A 10 31.03 9.29 4.80
N LYS A 11 32.05 8.42 4.68
CA LYS A 11 31.87 6.99 4.46
C LYS A 11 31.18 6.31 5.64
N ARG A 12 31.50 6.69 6.89
CA ARG A 12 30.81 6.18 8.09
C ARG A 12 29.36 6.62 8.15
N SER A 13 29.06 7.90 7.94
CA SER A 13 27.68 8.39 7.96
C SER A 13 26.82 7.73 6.87
N ASN A 14 27.37 7.58 5.67
CA ASN A 14 26.68 6.88 4.58
C ASN A 14 26.40 5.41 4.92
N PHE A 15 27.39 4.70 5.48
CA PHE A 15 27.21 3.30 5.87
C PHE A 15 26.19 3.12 6.99
N ILE A 16 26.22 3.97 8.01
CA ILE A 16 25.25 3.95 9.10
C ILE A 16 23.84 4.22 8.56
N GLY A 17 23.66 5.25 7.74
CA GLY A 17 22.37 5.56 7.12
C GLY A 17 21.82 4.39 6.29
N LEU A 18 22.62 3.85 5.38
CA LEU A 18 22.24 2.69 4.57
C LEU A 18 21.90 1.46 5.43
N SER A 19 22.71 1.15 6.44
CA SER A 19 22.45 0.02 7.33
C SER A 19 21.15 0.19 8.11
N LEU A 20 20.87 1.40 8.61
CA LEU A 20 19.68 1.68 9.40
C LEU A 20 18.41 1.63 8.53
N SER A 21 18.46 2.17 7.31
CA SER A 21 17.38 2.07 6.34
C SER A 21 17.11 0.62 5.91
N MET A 22 18.17 -0.18 5.67
CA MET A 22 18.05 -1.61 5.36
C MET A 22 17.43 -2.40 6.51
N VAL A 23 17.83 -2.12 7.75
CA VAL A 23 17.25 -2.76 8.94
C VAL A 23 15.78 -2.36 9.10
N ALA A 24 15.44 -1.08 8.95
CA ALA A 24 14.06 -0.62 9.00
C ALA A 24 13.19 -1.28 7.92
N MET A 25 13.69 -1.38 6.69
CA MET A 25 12.99 -2.04 5.58
C MET A 25 12.77 -3.54 5.86
N THR A 26 13.81 -4.25 6.31
CA THR A 26 13.71 -5.69 6.61
C THR A 26 12.77 -5.97 7.77
N LEU A 27 12.79 -5.16 8.83
CA LEU A 27 11.82 -5.26 9.92
C LEU A 27 10.38 -5.07 9.42
N GLY A 28 10.14 -4.04 8.60
CA GLY A 28 8.83 -3.81 7.99
C GLY A 28 8.38 -4.98 7.11
N MET A 29 9.28 -5.52 6.29
CA MET A 29 9.01 -6.69 5.45
C MET A 29 8.68 -7.94 6.28
N VAL A 30 9.40 -8.19 7.36
CA VAL A 30 9.12 -9.33 8.27
C VAL A 30 7.72 -9.22 8.86
N VAL A 31 7.34 -8.05 9.38
CA VAL A 31 6.00 -7.83 9.94
C VAL A 31 4.91 -7.98 8.87
N LEU A 32 5.15 -7.44 7.67
CA LEU A 32 4.22 -7.55 6.55
C LEU A 32 4.04 -9.01 6.10
N THR A 33 5.13 -9.76 5.97
CA THR A 33 5.05 -11.19 5.64
C THR A 33 4.35 -11.97 6.74
N TRP A 34 4.58 -11.64 8.01
CA TRP A 34 3.92 -12.29 9.12
C TRP A 34 2.39 -12.06 9.12
N ILE A 35 1.94 -10.81 8.98
CA ILE A 35 0.50 -10.54 8.94
C ILE A 35 -0.16 -11.15 7.71
N LEU A 36 0.53 -11.15 6.56
CA LEU A 36 0.05 -11.80 5.33
C LEU A 36 -0.07 -13.32 5.54
N PHE A 37 0.92 -13.95 6.18
CA PHE A 37 0.86 -15.38 6.50
C PHE A 37 -0.34 -15.73 7.40
N VAL A 38 -0.59 -14.93 8.45
CA VAL A 38 -1.75 -15.12 9.33
C VAL A 38 -3.06 -14.90 8.58
N LEU A 39 -3.14 -13.85 7.76
CA LEU A 39 -4.30 -13.52 6.94
C LEU A 39 -4.63 -14.65 5.97
N VAL A 40 -3.65 -15.18 5.26
CA VAL A 40 -3.85 -16.28 4.30
C VAL A 40 -4.26 -17.55 5.04
N SER A 41 -3.55 -17.92 6.11
CA SER A 41 -3.82 -19.14 6.88
C SER A 41 -5.23 -19.16 7.48
N LYS A 42 -5.73 -18.01 7.96
CA LYS A 42 -7.09 -17.90 8.53
C LYS A 42 -8.15 -17.55 7.49
N GLY A 43 -7.77 -16.88 6.41
CA GLY A 43 -8.67 -16.36 5.38
C GLY A 43 -9.06 -17.38 4.32
N ILE A 44 -8.20 -18.35 3.99
CA ILE A 44 -8.52 -19.40 3.01
C ILE A 44 -9.77 -20.19 3.44
N SER A 45 -9.92 -20.49 4.74
CA SER A 45 -11.10 -21.20 5.26
C SER A 45 -12.41 -20.42 5.09
N ALA A 46 -12.36 -19.09 4.91
CA ALA A 46 -13.52 -18.24 4.69
C ALA A 46 -13.93 -18.13 3.20
N PHE A 47 -13.16 -18.70 2.27
CA PHE A 47 -13.36 -18.55 0.84
C PHE A 47 -14.50 -19.45 0.33
N ASN A 48 -15.72 -18.91 0.29
CA ASN A 48 -16.91 -19.58 -0.24
C ASN A 48 -17.76 -18.59 -1.06
N PHE A 49 -18.69 -19.06 -1.89
CA PHE A 49 -19.62 -18.16 -2.61
C PHE A 49 -20.39 -17.20 -1.69
N ASN A 50 -20.71 -17.66 -0.48
CA ASN A 50 -21.37 -16.85 0.55
C ASN A 50 -20.52 -15.67 1.01
N PHE A 51 -19.19 -15.73 0.90
CA PHE A 51 -18.29 -14.63 1.27
C PHE A 51 -18.47 -13.39 0.40
N PHE A 52 -18.79 -13.55 -0.89
CA PHE A 52 -18.93 -12.43 -1.81
C PHE A 52 -20.32 -11.79 -1.78
N PHE A 53 -21.36 -12.61 -1.62
CA PHE A 53 -22.75 -12.15 -1.73
C PHE A 53 -23.43 -11.86 -0.39
N ASN A 54 -22.87 -12.29 0.75
CA ASN A 54 -23.42 -11.92 2.06
C ASN A 54 -22.82 -10.62 2.57
N SER A 55 -23.66 -9.85 3.25
CA SER A 55 -23.26 -8.64 3.97
C SER A 55 -22.33 -8.96 5.14
N THR A 56 -21.45 -8.02 5.47
CA THR A 56 -20.62 -8.09 6.68
C THR A 56 -21.53 -7.87 7.89
N PRO A 57 -21.69 -8.86 8.78
CA PRO A 57 -22.55 -8.72 9.94
C PRO A 57 -21.80 -7.96 11.05
N ALA A 58 -22.51 -7.63 12.13
CA ALA A 58 -21.94 -6.84 13.22
C ALA A 58 -20.74 -7.55 13.87
N ALA A 59 -19.80 -6.78 14.40
CA ALA A 59 -18.60 -7.29 15.07
C ALA A 59 -18.97 -8.28 16.19
N GLY A 60 -18.38 -9.48 16.15
CA GLY A 60 -18.65 -10.55 17.12
C GLY A 60 -19.75 -11.54 16.73
N SER A 61 -20.46 -11.33 15.61
CA SER A 61 -21.38 -12.32 15.07
C SER A 61 -20.65 -13.39 14.24
N ALA A 62 -21.12 -14.64 14.31
CA ALA A 62 -20.53 -15.75 13.57
C ALA A 62 -20.98 -15.76 12.11
N GLY A 63 -20.02 -15.92 11.19
CA GLY A 63 -20.28 -15.95 9.75
C GLY A 63 -20.37 -14.56 9.10
N GLY A 64 -20.84 -14.53 7.84
CA GLY A 64 -20.95 -13.29 7.05
C GLY A 64 -20.05 -13.23 5.81
N GLY A 65 -20.19 -12.14 5.04
CA GLY A 65 -19.39 -11.90 3.84
C GLY A 65 -18.89 -10.46 3.74
N LEU A 66 -18.41 -10.07 2.56
CA LEU A 66 -17.81 -8.77 2.26
C LEU A 66 -18.63 -7.95 1.25
N ALA A 67 -19.88 -8.34 0.95
CA ALA A 67 -20.67 -7.74 -0.14
C ALA A 67 -20.75 -6.21 -0.04
N ASN A 68 -21.08 -5.69 1.14
CA ASN A 68 -21.20 -4.24 1.38
C ASN A 68 -19.87 -3.50 1.17
N ALA A 69 -18.75 -4.10 1.58
CA ALA A 69 -17.43 -3.50 1.41
C ALA A 69 -17.05 -3.45 -0.09
N ILE A 70 -17.30 -4.52 -0.83
CA ILE A 70 -17.03 -4.59 -2.28
C ILE A 70 -17.87 -3.53 -3.01
N VAL A 71 -19.18 -3.49 -2.76
CA VAL A 71 -20.08 -2.52 -3.40
C VAL A 71 -19.67 -1.08 -3.08
N GLY A 72 -19.35 -0.79 -1.81
CA GLY A 72 -18.87 0.53 -1.39
C GLY A 72 -17.56 0.93 -2.08
N SER A 73 -16.58 0.02 -2.15
CA SER A 73 -15.33 0.27 -2.89
C SER A 73 -15.59 0.52 -4.37
N LEU A 74 -16.49 -0.23 -4.99
CA LEU A 74 -16.82 -0.09 -6.41
C LEU A 74 -17.46 1.28 -6.70
N MET A 75 -18.38 1.72 -5.82
CA MET A 75 -18.96 3.06 -5.88
C MET A 75 -17.87 4.15 -5.78
N ILE A 76 -16.97 4.04 -4.81
CA ILE A 76 -15.88 5.01 -4.63
C ILE A 76 -14.97 5.05 -5.85
N VAL A 77 -14.57 3.88 -6.38
CA VAL A 77 -13.68 3.79 -7.54
C VAL A 77 -14.34 4.39 -8.77
N ILE A 78 -15.63 4.11 -9.03
CA ILE A 78 -16.36 4.69 -10.16
C ILE A 78 -16.41 6.21 -10.04
N SER A 79 -16.83 6.73 -8.88
CA SER A 79 -16.92 8.17 -8.66
C SER A 79 -15.56 8.86 -8.78
N CYS A 80 -14.51 8.27 -8.20
CA CYS A 80 -13.16 8.77 -8.30
C CYS A 80 -12.67 8.76 -9.75
N THR A 81 -12.92 7.68 -10.49
CA THR A 81 -12.51 7.55 -11.90
C THR A 81 -13.23 8.58 -12.77
N LEU A 82 -14.54 8.77 -12.59
CA LEU A 82 -15.33 9.71 -13.39
C LEU A 82 -14.94 11.17 -13.16
N ILE A 83 -14.44 11.52 -11.97
CA ILE A 83 -14.09 12.90 -11.62
C ILE A 83 -12.58 13.14 -11.76
N SER A 84 -11.77 12.33 -11.07
CA SER A 84 -10.32 12.51 -11.00
C SER A 84 -9.62 12.24 -12.33
N THR A 85 -10.05 11.23 -13.09
CA THR A 85 -9.40 10.87 -14.37
C THR A 85 -9.51 11.98 -15.42
N PRO A 86 -10.69 12.54 -15.75
CA PRO A 86 -10.75 13.63 -16.73
C PRO A 86 -9.99 14.87 -16.26
N ILE A 87 -10.06 15.22 -14.96
CA ILE A 87 -9.29 16.34 -14.42
C ILE A 87 -7.78 16.10 -14.56
N GLY A 88 -7.31 14.89 -14.24
CA GLY A 88 -5.90 14.50 -14.38
C GLY A 88 -5.43 14.53 -15.84
N ILE A 89 -6.26 14.05 -16.77
CA ILE A 89 -5.97 14.10 -18.21
C ILE A 89 -5.88 15.55 -18.68
N LEU A 90 -6.84 16.41 -18.31
CA LEU A 90 -6.83 17.83 -18.68
C LEU A 90 -5.61 18.56 -18.12
N ALA A 91 -5.24 18.31 -16.87
CA ALA A 91 -4.03 18.87 -16.27
C ALA A 91 -2.75 18.38 -16.98
N GLY A 92 -2.70 17.10 -17.35
CA GLY A 92 -1.59 16.52 -18.12
C GLY A 92 -1.46 17.14 -19.51
N ILE A 93 -2.58 17.34 -20.21
CA ILE A 93 -2.60 18.02 -21.52
C ILE A 93 -2.14 19.48 -21.37
N TYR A 94 -2.63 20.21 -20.36
CA TYR A 94 -2.22 21.59 -20.11
C TYR A 94 -0.71 21.71 -19.89
N LEU A 95 -0.13 20.86 -19.05
CA LEU A 95 1.31 20.86 -18.81
C LEU A 95 2.11 20.45 -20.05
N SER A 96 1.57 19.56 -20.89
CA SER A 96 2.24 19.14 -22.12
C SER A 96 2.26 20.23 -23.20
N GLU A 97 1.24 21.08 -23.26
CA GLU A 97 1.09 22.09 -24.32
C GLU A 97 1.60 23.48 -23.90
N TYR A 98 1.49 23.80 -22.61
CA TYR A 98 1.82 25.12 -22.05
C TYR A 98 2.91 25.08 -20.96
N GLY A 99 3.61 23.95 -20.83
CA GLY A 99 4.66 23.75 -19.83
C GLY A 99 6.04 24.28 -20.21
N ASP A 100 6.16 24.92 -21.37
CA ASP A 100 7.34 25.71 -21.78
C ASP A 100 7.38 27.09 -21.09
#